data_AF-A0A418F2T0-F1
#
_entry.id   AF-A0A418F2T0-F1
#
_cell.length_a   1.000
_cell.length_b   1.000
_cell.length_c   1.000
_cell.angle_alpha   90.00
_cell.angle_beta   90.00
_cell.angle_gamma   90.00
#
_symmetry.space_group_name_H-M   'P 1'
#
loop_
_entity.id
_entity.type
_entity.pdbx_description
1 polymer ?
#
loop_
_entity_poly.entity_id
_entity_poly.type
_entity_poly.pdbx_seq_one_letter_code
_entity_poly.pdbx_strand_id
1 'polypeptide(L)'
;MFLANHVKGMEKGVAKSKYVEDVHENNHVHVWGSWYDKRARAWGFACCRSTVRKSYCTGEAGKAAAARASDEALEDSAPVVAREALPLAASGDQPALVLSSRTELYGDAKDAPTLDPVKLKEAEKKLKKQQQQKKDGGSKRKYESMQDDGVDAETMEVYRRNKTKRDDPMAHFLQGDDLLPHE
;
A
#
# COMPACT_ATOMS: atom_id res chain seq x y z
N MET A 1 37.60 17.09 43.09
CA MET A 1 37.35 15.63 43.01
C MET A 1 36.06 15.36 43.74
N PHE A 2 34.92 15.27 43.03
CA PHE A 2 33.64 14.95 43.66
C PHE A 2 33.45 13.44 43.65
N LEU A 3 33.45 12.85 44.84
CA LEU A 3 33.26 11.42 45.08
C LEU A 3 31.83 11.02 44.69
N ALA A 4 31.72 10.09 43.74
CA ALA A 4 30.46 9.43 43.42
C ALA A 4 30.12 8.44 44.54
N ASN A 5 29.09 8.79 45.34
CA ASN A 5 28.48 7.86 46.29
C ASN A 5 27.63 6.83 45.52
N HIS A 6 28.26 5.74 45.08
CA HIS A 6 27.54 4.52 44.72
C HIS A 6 27.62 3.55 45.90
N VAL A 7 26.50 3.37 46.60
CA VAL A 7 26.38 2.45 47.74
C VAL A 7 26.54 1.02 47.22
N LYS A 8 27.63 0.37 47.63
CA LYS A 8 27.97 -1.01 47.26
C LYS A 8 26.93 -1.96 47.86
N GLY A 9 26.05 -2.52 47.01
CA GLY A 9 25.04 -3.51 47.42
C GLY A 9 23.66 -3.34 46.80
N MET A 10 23.37 -2.22 46.14
CA MET A 10 22.14 -2.07 45.36
C MET A 10 22.39 -2.54 43.93
N GLU A 11 21.55 -3.45 43.41
CA GLU A 11 21.65 -3.88 42.02
C GLU A 11 21.55 -2.67 41.09
N LYS A 12 22.45 -2.60 40.10
CA LYS A 12 22.45 -1.50 39.12
C LYS A 12 21.15 -1.59 38.32
N GLY A 13 20.33 -0.55 38.37
CA GLY A 13 19.10 -0.48 37.59
C GLY A 13 19.38 -0.62 36.09
N VAL A 14 18.46 -1.27 35.36
CA VAL A 14 18.57 -1.46 33.91
C VAL A 14 18.72 -0.10 33.23
N ALA A 15 19.80 0.07 32.47
CA ALA A 15 20.05 1.30 31.73
C ALA A 15 19.00 1.44 30.62
N LYS A 16 18.17 2.48 30.72
CA LYS A 16 17.17 2.81 29.69
C LYS A 16 17.87 3.41 28.47
N SER A 17 17.41 3.04 27.28
CA SER A 17 17.90 3.62 26.04
C SER A 17 17.45 5.09 25.88
N LYS A 18 18.00 5.81 24.88
CA LYS A 18 17.64 7.22 24.59
C LYS A 18 16.15 7.41 24.26
N TYR A 19 15.50 6.37 23.74
CA TYR A 19 14.12 6.42 23.32
C TYR A 19 13.21 5.86 24.41
N VAL A 20 12.02 6.45 24.55
CA VAL A 20 11.01 5.91 25.46
C VAL A 20 10.48 4.62 24.87
N GLU A 21 10.99 3.50 25.40
CA GLU A 21 10.50 2.16 25.12
C GLU A 21 9.22 1.88 25.90
N ASP A 22 8.55 0.78 25.55
CA ASP A 22 7.35 0.30 26.25
C ASP A 22 6.18 1.31 26.33
N VAL A 23 6.13 2.27 25.42
CA VAL A 23 4.96 3.15 25.25
C VAL A 23 3.90 2.39 24.50
N HIS A 24 2.88 1.95 25.22
CA HIS A 24 1.78 1.20 24.65
C HIS A 24 0.49 2.03 24.68
N GLU A 25 -0.27 1.94 23.60
CA GLU A 25 -1.56 2.64 23.49
C GLU A 25 -2.49 2.13 24.61
N ASN A 26 -3.19 3.03 25.31
CA ASN A 26 -4.32 2.74 26.20
C ASN A 26 -4.15 1.57 27.19
N ASN A 27 -2.97 1.49 27.84
CA ASN A 27 -2.62 0.49 28.85
C ASN A 27 -2.63 -0.97 28.34
N HIS A 28 -2.40 -1.17 27.04
CA HIS A 28 -2.11 -2.51 26.51
C HIS A 28 -0.68 -2.94 26.88
N VAL A 29 -0.43 -4.25 26.96
CA VAL A 29 0.93 -4.84 27.20
C VAL A 29 1.60 -5.22 25.87
N HIS A 30 0.84 -5.23 24.77
CA HIS A 30 1.33 -5.55 23.45
C HIS A 30 0.79 -4.56 22.42
N VAL A 31 1.54 -4.35 21.35
CA VAL A 31 1.19 -3.42 20.27
C VAL A 31 0.03 -3.97 19.43
N TRP A 32 -0.74 -3.09 18.80
CA TRP A 32 -1.78 -3.47 17.84
C TRP A 32 -1.21 -4.32 16.71
N GLY A 33 -1.88 -5.42 16.36
CA GLY A 33 -1.40 -6.37 15.34
C GLY A 33 -0.51 -7.48 15.89
N SER A 34 -0.27 -7.51 17.21
CA SER A 34 0.40 -8.64 17.88
C SER A 34 -0.41 -9.94 17.88
N TRP A 35 -1.71 -9.89 17.54
CA TRP A 35 -2.57 -11.07 17.44
C TRP A 35 -3.53 -10.96 16.25
N TYR A 36 -3.86 -12.11 15.64
CA TYR A 36 -4.79 -12.23 14.53
C TYR A 36 -5.88 -13.27 14.85
N ASP A 37 -7.14 -12.84 14.75
CA ASP A 37 -8.29 -13.71 14.85
C ASP A 37 -8.57 -14.37 13.50
N LYS A 38 -8.41 -15.69 13.42
CA LYS A 38 -8.68 -16.45 12.20
C LYS A 38 -10.17 -16.50 11.84
N ARG A 39 -11.06 -16.44 12.84
CA ARG A 39 -12.51 -16.57 12.66
C ARG A 39 -13.12 -15.24 12.25
N ALA A 40 -12.79 -14.17 12.97
CA ALA A 40 -13.21 -12.82 12.62
C ALA A 40 -12.39 -12.20 11.45
N ARG A 41 -11.30 -12.87 11.02
CA ARG A 41 -10.35 -12.36 10.01
C ARG A 41 -9.88 -10.94 10.31
N ALA A 42 -9.58 -10.67 11.58
CA ALA A 42 -9.30 -9.35 12.10
C ALA A 42 -8.02 -9.34 12.94
N TRP A 43 -7.28 -8.23 12.87
CA TRP A 43 -6.12 -7.99 13.71
C TRP A 43 -6.54 -7.37 15.05
N GLY A 44 -5.79 -7.69 16.10
CA GLY A 44 -6.05 -7.18 17.44
C GLY A 44 -4.82 -7.16 18.34
N PHE A 45 -5.04 -6.92 19.63
CA PHE A 45 -3.99 -6.93 20.65
C PHE A 45 -3.82 -8.31 21.30
N ALA A 46 -2.59 -8.78 21.48
CA ALA A 46 -2.32 -10.08 22.12
C ALA A 46 -2.63 -10.11 23.63
N CYS A 47 -2.62 -8.96 24.32
CA CYS A 47 -2.85 -8.88 25.77
C CYS A 47 -4.30 -9.20 26.16
N CYS A 48 -5.28 -8.73 25.39
CA CYS A 48 -6.71 -8.86 25.69
C CYS A 48 -7.54 -9.46 24.54
N ARG A 49 -6.95 -9.72 23.36
CA ARG A 49 -7.61 -10.17 22.12
C ARG A 49 -8.72 -9.24 21.61
N SER A 50 -8.68 -7.96 21.99
CA SER A 50 -9.59 -6.96 21.43
C SER A 50 -9.22 -6.65 19.98
N THR A 51 -10.22 -6.68 19.09
CA THR A 51 -10.15 -6.30 17.67
C THR A 51 -10.53 -4.85 17.41
N VAL A 52 -10.64 -4.02 18.46
CA VAL A 52 -10.95 -2.59 18.34
C VAL A 52 -9.70 -1.79 18.66
N ARG A 53 -9.22 -1.02 17.68
CA ARG A 53 -8.03 -0.17 17.86
C ARG A 53 -8.37 1.00 18.79
N LYS A 54 -7.48 1.32 19.73
CA LYS A 54 -7.68 2.31 20.80
C LYS A 54 -8.73 1.93 21.87
N SER A 55 -9.16 0.68 21.96
CA SER A 55 -9.88 0.23 23.17
C SER A 55 -8.94 0.27 24.39
N TYR A 56 -9.49 0.38 25.59
CA TYR A 56 -8.70 0.17 26.81
C TYR A 56 -8.46 -1.31 27.03
N CYS A 57 -7.29 -1.65 27.58
CA CYS A 57 -6.96 -3.03 27.88
C CYS A 57 -7.92 -3.62 28.93
N THR A 58 -8.62 -4.69 28.55
CA THR A 58 -9.51 -5.46 29.43
C THR A 58 -8.81 -6.65 30.09
N GLY A 59 -7.50 -6.80 29.88
CA GLY A 59 -6.67 -7.86 30.47
C GLY A 59 -7.14 -9.27 30.13
N GLU A 60 -6.97 -10.18 31.10
CA GLU A 60 -7.38 -11.59 30.96
C GLU A 60 -8.89 -11.78 30.88
N ALA A 61 -9.68 -10.90 31.52
CA ALA A 61 -11.13 -10.93 31.43
C ALA A 61 -11.60 -10.75 29.97
N GLY A 62 -10.93 -9.90 29.20
CA GLY A 62 -11.17 -9.74 27.76
C GLY A 62 -10.89 -10.99 26.95
N LYS A 63 -9.80 -11.71 27.26
CA LYS A 63 -9.45 -12.98 26.60
C LYS A 63 -10.49 -14.05 26.87
N ALA A 64 -10.95 -14.17 28.12
CA ALA A 64 -11.99 -15.14 28.50
C ALA A 64 -13.33 -14.83 27.83
N ALA A 65 -13.72 -13.55 27.78
CA ALA A 65 -14.94 -13.12 27.10
C ALA A 65 -14.86 -13.37 25.58
N ALA A 66 -13.72 -13.08 24.94
CA ALA A 66 -13.52 -13.35 23.52
C ALA A 66 -13.52 -14.86 23.20
N ALA A 67 -12.92 -15.68 24.07
CA ALA A 67 -12.96 -17.14 23.93
C ALA A 67 -14.39 -17.66 24.02
N ARG A 68 -15.15 -17.24 25.04
CA ARG A 68 -16.57 -17.59 25.19
C ARG A 68 -17.40 -17.13 24.00
N ALA A 69 -17.26 -15.88 23.57
CA ALA A 69 -17.97 -15.37 22.40
C ALA A 69 -17.63 -16.18 21.12
N SER A 70 -16.40 -16.66 21.01
CA SER A 70 -16.01 -17.53 19.92
C SER A 70 -16.62 -18.93 20.07
N ASP A 71 -16.64 -19.52 21.26
CA ASP A 71 -17.22 -20.85 21.50
C ASP A 71 -18.74 -20.83 21.28
N GLU A 72 -19.44 -19.83 21.80
CA GLU A 72 -20.87 -19.58 21.52
C GLU A 72 -21.13 -19.42 20.02
N ALA A 73 -20.25 -18.71 19.30
CA ALA A 73 -20.34 -18.61 17.85
C ALA A 73 -20.00 -19.92 17.09
N LEU A 74 -19.42 -20.94 17.74
CA LEU A 74 -19.35 -22.30 17.19
C LEU A 74 -20.68 -23.04 17.41
N GLU A 75 -21.29 -22.86 18.58
CA GLU A 75 -22.57 -23.51 18.90
C GLU A 75 -23.72 -22.94 18.06
N ASP A 76 -23.73 -21.63 17.80
CA ASP A 76 -24.69 -20.97 16.89
C ASP A 76 -24.37 -21.20 15.41
N SER A 77 -23.22 -21.80 15.08
CA SER A 77 -22.96 -22.31 13.73
C SER A 77 -23.70 -23.64 13.56
N ALA A 78 -25.03 -23.55 13.41
CA ALA A 78 -25.89 -24.63 12.98
C ALA A 78 -25.24 -25.36 11.80
N PRO A 79 -25.35 -26.71 11.70
CA PRO A 79 -24.74 -27.44 10.60
C PRO A 79 -25.26 -26.80 9.32
N VAL A 80 -24.33 -26.27 8.53
CA VAL A 80 -24.58 -25.91 7.14
C VAL A 80 -25.12 -27.18 6.51
N VAL A 81 -26.45 -27.29 6.47
CA VAL A 81 -27.16 -28.24 5.62
C VAL A 81 -26.50 -28.04 4.28
N ALA A 82 -25.85 -29.10 3.79
CA ALA A 82 -25.23 -29.12 2.48
C ALA A 82 -26.19 -28.40 1.56
N ARG A 83 -25.77 -27.23 1.07
CA ARG A 83 -26.61 -26.39 0.23
C ARG A 83 -26.91 -27.30 -0.94
N GLU A 84 -28.11 -27.89 -0.99
CA GLU A 84 -28.53 -28.65 -2.15
C GLU A 84 -28.27 -27.72 -3.32
N ALA A 85 -27.45 -28.19 -4.24
CA ALA A 85 -27.10 -27.45 -5.42
C ALA A 85 -28.40 -26.99 -6.05
N LEU A 86 -28.66 -25.68 -6.00
CA LEU A 86 -29.76 -25.07 -6.72
C LEU A 86 -29.65 -25.60 -8.16
N PRO A 87 -30.67 -26.28 -8.71
CA PRO A 87 -30.60 -26.76 -10.07
C PRO A 87 -30.37 -25.54 -10.95
N LEU A 88 -29.20 -25.52 -11.57
CA LEU A 88 -28.77 -24.51 -12.51
C LEU A 88 -29.86 -24.43 -13.58
N ALA A 89 -30.59 -23.33 -13.59
CA ALA A 89 -31.68 -23.08 -14.50
C ALA A 89 -31.19 -23.30 -15.94
N ALA A 90 -31.64 -24.40 -16.55
CA ALA A 90 -31.59 -24.63 -17.97
C ALA A 90 -32.60 -23.69 -18.63
N SER A 91 -32.22 -22.42 -18.82
CA SER A 91 -32.95 -21.51 -19.70
C SER A 91 -32.08 -20.32 -20.09
N GLY A 92 -31.67 -20.29 -21.36
CA GLY A 92 -31.34 -19.07 -22.09
C GLY A 92 -29.85 -18.73 -22.21
N ASP A 93 -29.29 -19.06 -23.38
CA ASP A 93 -28.27 -18.33 -24.14
C ASP A 93 -27.72 -17.03 -23.49
N GLN A 94 -26.80 -17.18 -22.53
CA GLN A 94 -25.78 -16.20 -22.24
C GLN A 94 -24.49 -16.96 -21.90
N PRO A 95 -23.36 -16.72 -22.59
CA PRO A 95 -22.11 -17.32 -22.17
C PRO A 95 -21.76 -16.76 -20.78
N ALA A 96 -21.76 -17.65 -19.79
CA ALA A 96 -21.14 -17.40 -18.51
C ALA A 96 -19.77 -16.77 -18.78
N LEU A 97 -19.48 -15.64 -18.13
CA LEU A 97 -18.21 -14.91 -18.26
C LEU A 97 -17.07 -15.78 -17.74
N VAL A 98 -16.64 -16.73 -18.57
CA VAL A 98 -15.37 -17.41 -18.41
C VAL A 98 -14.32 -16.40 -18.86
N LEU A 99 -13.86 -15.60 -17.90
CA LEU A 99 -12.60 -14.86 -18.01
C LEU A 99 -11.47 -15.90 -18.13
N SER A 100 -11.33 -16.45 -19.33
CA SER A 100 -10.40 -17.54 -19.64
C SER A 100 -8.98 -17.03 -19.89
N SER A 101 -8.78 -15.71 -19.92
CA SER A 101 -7.47 -15.11 -20.09
C SER A 101 -7.05 -14.30 -18.86
N ARG A 102 -5.85 -14.61 -18.34
CA ARG A 102 -5.17 -13.87 -17.26
C ARG A 102 -5.07 -12.36 -17.54
N THR A 103 -5.06 -12.02 -18.82
CA THR A 103 -5.01 -10.67 -19.39
C THR A 103 -6.23 -9.83 -19.02
N GLU A 104 -7.43 -10.42 -18.95
CA GLU A 104 -8.65 -9.70 -18.57
C GLU A 104 -8.80 -9.55 -17.05
N LEU A 105 -8.27 -10.50 -16.26
CA LEU A 105 -8.31 -10.44 -14.80
C LEU A 105 -7.43 -9.32 -14.23
N TYR A 106 -6.34 -8.98 -14.92
CA TYR A 106 -5.37 -7.96 -14.49
C TYR A 106 -5.45 -6.65 -15.28
N GLY A 107 -6.50 -6.43 -16.08
CA GLY A 107 -6.73 -5.15 -16.74
C GLY A 107 -5.66 -4.76 -17.76
N ASP A 108 -5.06 -5.75 -18.42
CA ASP A 108 -4.12 -5.48 -19.51
C ASP A 108 -4.94 -5.09 -20.74
N ALA A 109 -4.87 -3.80 -21.08
CA ALA A 109 -5.87 -3.05 -21.81
C ALA A 109 -6.11 -3.57 -23.24
N LYS A 110 -7.28 -4.19 -23.47
CA LYS A 110 -7.84 -4.34 -24.82
C LYS A 110 -8.32 -2.98 -25.40
N ASP A 111 -8.47 -1.98 -24.55
CA ASP A 111 -8.90 -0.61 -24.89
C ASP A 111 -7.74 0.40 -24.85
N ALA A 112 -6.52 -0.01 -25.18
CA ALA A 112 -5.45 0.97 -25.42
C ALA A 112 -5.83 1.79 -26.67
N PRO A 113 -6.00 3.13 -26.57
CA PRO A 113 -6.16 3.95 -27.76
C PRO A 113 -4.98 3.67 -28.70
N THR A 114 -5.24 3.47 -29.99
CA THR A 114 -4.16 3.34 -30.98
C THR A 114 -3.39 4.67 -31.03
N LEU A 115 -2.20 4.69 -30.42
CA LEU A 115 -1.39 5.90 -30.30
C LEU A 115 -0.66 6.16 -31.61
N ASP A 116 -0.92 7.32 -32.22
CA ASP A 116 -0.24 7.70 -33.46
C ASP A 116 1.22 8.14 -33.18
N PRO A 117 2.24 7.52 -33.81
CA PRO A 117 3.65 7.83 -33.53
C PRO A 117 4.05 9.27 -33.93
N VAL A 118 3.28 9.91 -34.81
CA VAL A 118 3.51 11.31 -35.21
C VAL A 118 3.08 12.27 -34.09
N LYS A 119 1.88 12.09 -33.54
CA LYS A 119 1.35 12.93 -32.45
C LYS A 119 2.17 12.80 -31.17
N LEU A 120 2.68 11.59 -30.88
CA LEU A 120 3.62 11.39 -29.77
C LEU A 120 4.90 12.22 -29.91
N LYS A 121 5.51 12.23 -31.10
CA LYS A 121 6.72 13.04 -31.34
C LYS A 121 6.43 14.53 -31.25
N GLU A 122 5.26 14.98 -31.69
CA GLU A 122 4.82 16.37 -31.55
C GLU A 122 4.60 16.76 -30.09
N ALA A 123 3.93 15.92 -29.30
CA ALA A 123 3.73 16.10 -27.87
C ALA A 123 5.06 16.15 -27.11
N GLU A 124 6.01 15.26 -27.43
CA GLU A 124 7.37 15.29 -26.86
C GLU A 124 8.12 16.58 -27.18
N LYS A 125 8.03 17.08 -28.43
CA LYS A 125 8.65 18.34 -28.84
C LYS A 125 8.02 19.54 -28.12
N LYS A 126 6.70 19.57 -27.98
CA LYS A 126 5.98 20.62 -27.23
C LYS A 126 6.44 20.65 -25.77
N LEU A 127 6.53 19.48 -25.12
CA LEU A 127 6.96 19.37 -23.73
C LEU A 127 8.42 19.79 -23.52
N LYS A 128 9.33 19.42 -24.43
CA LYS A 128 10.73 19.89 -24.42
C LYS A 128 10.83 21.42 -24.60
N LYS A 129 10.05 21.99 -25.53
CA LYS A 129 10.01 23.44 -25.75
C LYS A 129 9.49 24.19 -24.52
N GLN A 130 8.44 23.71 -23.88
CA GLN A 130 7.93 24.28 -22.63
C GLN A 130 8.96 24.20 -21.50
N GLN A 131 9.67 23.07 -21.36
CA GLN A 131 10.75 22.94 -20.37
C GLN A 131 11.91 23.90 -20.63
N GLN A 132 12.30 24.08 -21.89
CA GLN A 132 13.36 25.00 -22.26
C GLN A 132 12.96 26.45 -22.02
N GLN A 133 11.74 26.84 -22.40
CA GLN A 133 11.19 28.16 -22.06
C GLN A 133 11.14 28.43 -20.55
N LYS A 134 10.84 27.40 -19.73
CA LYS A 134 10.90 27.49 -18.26
C LYS A 134 12.33 27.64 -17.72
N LYS A 135 13.33 27.06 -18.38
CA LYS A 135 14.75 27.18 -18.00
C LYS A 135 15.34 28.52 -18.40
N ASP A 136 15.00 29.00 -19.60
CA ASP A 136 15.53 30.24 -20.18
C ASP A 136 14.83 31.48 -19.60
N GLY A 137 13.58 31.34 -19.14
CA GLY A 137 12.83 32.39 -18.46
C GLY A 137 13.29 32.60 -17.01
N GLY A 138 14.40 33.31 -16.80
CA GLY A 138 14.93 33.68 -15.47
C GLY A 138 14.01 34.51 -14.56
N SER A 139 12.75 34.75 -14.94
CA SER A 139 11.75 35.46 -14.14
C SER A 139 10.91 34.47 -13.34
N LYS A 140 11.16 34.41 -12.03
CA LYS A 140 10.57 33.45 -11.07
C LYS A 140 9.04 33.41 -11.00
N ARG A 141 8.31 34.23 -11.77
CA ARG A 141 6.84 34.35 -11.76
C ARG A 141 6.28 34.85 -13.09
N LYS A 142 6.55 34.17 -14.21
CA LYS A 142 5.74 34.39 -15.42
C LYS A 142 4.40 33.67 -15.23
N TYR A 143 3.30 34.43 -15.26
CA TYR A 143 1.96 33.93 -15.00
C TYR A 143 1.42 33.25 -16.26
N GLU A 144 1.62 31.93 -16.34
CA GLU A 144 1.11 31.03 -17.39
C GLU A 144 -0.14 30.27 -16.89
N SER A 145 -1.14 30.96 -16.35
CA SER A 145 -2.34 30.30 -15.80
C SER A 145 -3.47 30.10 -16.83
N MET A 146 -3.28 30.50 -18.08
CA MET A 146 -4.33 30.56 -19.10
C MET A 146 -3.94 29.82 -20.39
N GLN A 147 -3.02 28.85 -20.33
CA GLN A 147 -2.89 27.90 -21.44
C GLN A 147 -3.88 26.76 -21.22
N ASP A 148 -4.96 26.77 -21.99
CA ASP A 148 -5.83 25.60 -22.16
C ASP A 148 -5.18 24.65 -23.17
N ASP A 149 -4.18 23.91 -22.71
CA ASP A 149 -3.59 22.81 -23.46
C ASP A 149 -4.47 21.57 -23.18
N GLY A 150 -5.45 21.31 -24.06
CA GLY A 150 -6.32 20.15 -23.95
C GLY A 150 -5.54 18.85 -23.70
N VAL A 151 -6.06 18.01 -22.81
CA VAL A 151 -5.40 16.77 -22.38
C VAL A 151 -5.72 15.65 -23.37
N ASP A 152 -4.83 15.43 -24.33
CA ASP A 152 -4.92 14.35 -25.31
C ASP A 152 -4.28 13.05 -24.80
N ALA A 153 -4.71 11.89 -25.31
CA ALA A 153 -4.24 10.58 -24.84
C ALA A 153 -2.72 10.43 -24.99
N GLU A 154 -2.17 10.93 -26.09
CA GLU A 154 -0.75 10.95 -26.44
C GLU A 154 0.04 11.89 -25.53
N THR A 155 -0.53 13.06 -25.19
CA THR A 155 0.11 13.97 -24.23
C THR A 155 0.21 13.35 -22.84
N MET A 156 -0.81 12.59 -22.43
CA MET A 156 -0.83 11.87 -21.16
C MET A 156 0.14 10.69 -21.16
N GLU A 157 0.32 9.98 -22.28
CA GLU A 157 1.32 8.93 -22.39
C GLU A 157 2.74 9.47 -22.28
N VAL A 158 3.04 10.58 -22.98
CA VAL A 158 4.34 11.25 -22.89
C VAL A 158 4.61 11.74 -21.47
N TYR A 159 3.61 12.30 -20.79
CA TYR A 159 3.73 12.71 -19.40
C TYR A 159 4.04 11.52 -18.47
N ARG A 160 3.30 10.42 -18.59
CA ARG A 160 3.54 9.18 -17.82
C ARG A 160 4.95 8.65 -18.06
N ARG A 161 5.38 8.56 -19.33
CA ARG A 161 6.70 8.09 -19.73
C ARG A 161 7.83 8.98 -19.19
N ASN A 162 7.65 10.30 -19.13
CA ASN A 162 8.68 11.21 -18.63
C ASN A 162 8.76 11.19 -17.09
N LYS A 163 7.61 11.03 -16.40
CA LYS A 163 7.57 10.91 -14.94
C LYS A 163 8.33 9.68 -14.46
N THR A 164 8.07 8.51 -15.05
CA THR A 164 8.74 7.26 -14.64
C THR A 164 10.24 7.30 -14.93
N LYS A 165 10.66 7.88 -16.05
CA LYS A 165 12.09 8.03 -16.40
C LYS A 165 12.92 8.79 -15.36
N ARG A 166 12.31 9.72 -14.62
CA ARG A 166 12.99 10.48 -13.57
C ARG A 166 13.28 9.63 -12.33
N ASP A 167 12.35 8.73 -12.00
CA ASP A 167 12.37 7.96 -10.76
C ASP A 167 12.94 6.53 -10.96
N ASP A 168 13.36 6.19 -12.18
CA ASP A 168 13.89 4.87 -12.55
C ASP A 168 15.39 4.73 -12.18
N PRO A 169 15.76 3.80 -11.28
CA PRO A 169 17.16 3.55 -10.91
C PRO A 169 18.01 3.03 -12.08
N MET A 170 17.40 2.50 -13.15
CA MET A 170 18.12 2.07 -14.36
C MET A 170 18.42 3.22 -15.33
N ALA A 171 17.86 4.41 -15.12
CA ALA A 171 18.03 5.53 -16.05
C ALA A 171 19.52 5.85 -16.29
N HIS A 172 20.33 5.90 -15.23
CA HIS A 172 21.76 6.18 -15.32
C HIS A 172 22.54 5.19 -16.20
N PHE A 173 22.13 3.91 -16.20
CA PHE A 173 22.80 2.86 -16.98
C PHE A 173 22.43 2.90 -18.46
N LEU A 174 21.25 3.41 -18.81
CA LEU A 174 20.79 3.53 -20.19
C LEU A 174 21.29 4.80 -20.89
N GLN A 175 21.93 5.72 -20.15
CA GLN A 175 22.44 6.99 -20.68
C GLN A 175 23.94 6.95 -21.02
N GLY A 176 24.68 5.96 -20.53
CA GLY A 176 26.07 5.73 -20.90
C GLY A 176 26.15 4.64 -21.95
N ASP A 177 26.79 4.91 -23.09
CA ASP A 177 27.24 3.89 -24.05
C ASP A 177 28.48 3.14 -23.53
N ASP A 178 28.56 2.92 -22.21
CA ASP A 178 29.62 2.15 -21.58
C ASP A 178 29.22 0.67 -21.68
N LEU A 179 29.45 0.10 -22.87
CA LEU A 179 29.43 -1.34 -23.06
C LEU A 179 30.39 -1.94 -22.02
N LEU A 180 29.85 -2.76 -21.12
CA LEU A 180 30.67 -3.59 -20.22
C LEU A 180 31.76 -4.25 -21.06
N PRO A 181 33.04 -4.15 -20.68
CA PRO A 181 34.10 -4.82 -21.42
C PRO A 181 33.75 -6.30 -21.49
N HIS A 182 33.67 -6.82 -22.72
CA HIS A 182 33.54 -8.25 -22.97
C HIS A 182 34.79 -8.92 -22.40
N GLU A 183 34.64 -9.64 -21.28
CA GLU A 183 35.56 -10.73 -20.91
C GLU A 183 35.16 -12.03 -21.64
#